data_AF-A0A3B8Z8L6-F1
#
_entry.id   AF-A0A3B8Z8L6-F1
#
_cell.length_a   1.000
_cell.length_b   1.000
_cell.length_c   1.000
_cell.angle_alpha   90.00
_cell.angle_beta   90.00
_cell.angle_gamma   90.00
#
_symmetry.space_group_name_H-M   'P 1'
#
loop_
_entity.id
_entity.type
_entity.pdbx_description
1 polymer ?
#
loop_
_entity_poly.entity_id
_entity_poly.type
_entity_poly.pdbx_seq_one_letter_code
_entity_poly.pdbx_strand_id
1 'polypeptide(L)' 'EDPWAIVLELFPLCSLSEKFKESHKHENIADAFDQLRRNMVGRKEFNEIMLPRTNLTEMQRVVLQVLGVKFY' A
#
# COMPACT_ATOMS: atom_id res chain seq x y z
N GLU A 1 12.43 11.44 10.95
CA GLU A 1 11.97 10.41 10.00
C GLU A 1 10.60 10.82 9.49
N ASP A 2 10.30 10.58 8.21
CA ASP A 2 9.00 10.92 7.61
C ASP A 2 7.91 10.01 8.21
N PRO A 3 6.93 10.56 8.96
CA PRO A 3 5.87 9.76 9.58
C PRO A 3 4.95 9.08 8.56
N TRP A 4 4.96 9.51 7.29
CA TRP A 4 4.16 8.94 6.21
C TRP A 4 4.83 7.81 5.46
N ALA A 5 6.14 7.59 5.65
CA ALA A 5 6.88 6.53 4.96
C ALA A 5 6.26 5.15 5.21
N ILE A 6 5.84 4.86 6.45
CA ILE A 6 5.18 3.61 6.82
C ILE A 6 3.82 3.43 6.11
N VAL A 7 3.10 4.53 5.86
CA VAL A 7 1.81 4.50 5.13
C VAL A 7 2.06 4.17 3.65
N LEU A 8 3.11 4.73 3.06
CA LEU A 8 3.52 4.43 1.68
C LEU A 8 4.06 3.01 1.52
N GLU A 9 4.66 2.42 2.56
CA GLU A 9 5.03 1.01 2.56
C GLU A 9 3.81 0.08 2.59
N LEU A 10 2.81 0.41 3.43
CA LEU A 10 1.54 -0.34 3.47
C LEU A 10 0.74 -0.17 2.18
N PHE A 11 0.84 0.99 1.54
CA PHE A 11 0.15 1.33 0.30
C PHE A 11 1.15 1.87 -0.73
N PRO A 12 1.87 0.98 -1.45
CA PRO A 12 2.93 1.38 -2.37
C PRO A 12 2.34 1.86 -3.71
N LEU A 13 1.54 2.93 -3.66
CA LEU A 13 0.85 3.53 -4.82
C LEU A 13 1.83 3.94 -5.91
N CYS A 14 2.99 4.49 -5.53
CA CYS A 14 4.05 4.85 -6.46
C CYS A 14 4.59 3.62 -7.20
N SER A 15 4.88 2.53 -6.48
CA SER A 15 5.37 1.29 -7.09
C SER A 15 4.32 0.66 -8.02
N LEU A 16 3.05 0.70 -7.65
CA LEU A 16 1.95 0.21 -8.50
C LEU A 16 1.80 1.04 -9.78
N SER A 17 1.92 2.36 -9.66
CA SER A 17 1.89 3.28 -10.81
C SER A 17 3.03 3.00 -11.77
N GLU A 18 4.25 2.85 -11.27
CA GLU A 18 5.41 2.52 -12.11
C GLU A 18 5.28 1.14 -12.77
N LYS A 19 4.81 0.11 -12.04
CA LYS A 19 4.55 -1.21 -12.64
C LYS A 19 3.55 -1.16 -13.78
N PHE A 20 2.48 -0.38 -13.64
CA PHE A 20 1.51 -0.17 -14.72
C PHE A 20 2.12 0.62 -15.90
N LYS A 21 2.98 1.60 -15.59
CA LYS A 21 3.73 2.33 -16.61
C LYS A 21 4.76 1.45 -17.35
N GLU A 22 5.22 0.36 -16.77
CA GLU A 22 6.13 -0.57 -17.43
C GLU A 22 5.40 -1.65 -18.22
N SER A 23 4.26 -2.14 -17.71
CA SER A 23 3.47 -3.16 -18.39
C SER A 23 2.88 -2.67 -19.70
N HIS A 24 2.38 -1.42 -19.77
CA HIS A 24 1.84 -0.87 -21.02
C HIS A 24 2.90 -0.65 -22.13
N LYS A 25 4.19 -0.74 -21.82
CA LYS A 25 5.26 -0.63 -22.83
C LYS A 25 5.43 -1.92 -23.63
N HIS A 26 5.01 -3.06 -23.10
CA HIS A 26 5.28 -4.37 -23.67
C HIS A 26 4.01 -5.18 -23.99
N GLU A 27 2.87 -4.78 -23.42
CA GLU A 27 1.59 -5.48 -23.56
C GLU A 27 0.49 -4.54 -24.05
N ASN A 28 -0.61 -5.11 -24.53
CA ASN A 28 -1.83 -4.37 -24.80
C ASN A 28 -2.33 -3.69 -23.51
N ILE A 29 -2.67 -2.41 -23.61
CA ILE A 29 -3.14 -1.58 -22.48
C ILE A 29 -4.31 -2.22 -21.74
N ALA A 30 -5.25 -2.85 -22.46
CA ALA A 30 -6.41 -3.49 -21.85
C ALA A 30 -6.02 -4.69 -20.97
N ASP A 31 -5.10 -5.53 -21.46
CA ASP A 31 -4.62 -6.72 -20.74
C ASP A 31 -3.78 -6.31 -19.53
N ALA A 32 -2.90 -5.32 -19.70
CA ALA A 32 -2.11 -4.73 -18.62
C ALA A 32 -3.00 -4.11 -17.52
N PHE A 33 -4.10 -3.46 -17.91
CA PHE A 33 -5.06 -2.89 -16.96
C PHE A 33 -5.83 -3.98 -16.21
N ASP A 34 -6.29 -5.02 -16.91
CA ASP A 34 -6.98 -6.14 -16.27
C ASP A 34 -6.07 -6.90 -15.31
N GLN A 35 -4.79 -7.07 -15.66
CA GLN A 35 -3.81 -7.71 -14.78
C GLN A 35 -3.54 -6.86 -13.53
N LEU A 36 -3.40 -5.53 -13.68
CA LEU A 36 -3.30 -4.62 -12.54
C LEU A 36 -4.53 -4.73 -11.63
N ARG A 37 -5.73 -4.74 -12.21
CA ARG A 37 -6.99 -4.85 -11.48
C ARG A 37 -7.07 -6.17 -10.72
N ARG A 38 -6.71 -7.31 -11.32
CA ARG A 38 -6.66 -8.62 -10.65
C ARG A 38 -5.69 -8.62 -9.46
N ASN A 39 -4.51 -8.02 -9.63
CA ASN A 39 -3.51 -7.93 -8.56
C ASN A 39 -3.96 -7.03 -7.39
N MET A 40 -4.89 -6.12 -7.63
CA MET A 40 -5.46 -5.23 -6.59
C MET A 40 -6.55 -5.90 -5.74
N VAL A 41 -7.12 -7.04 -6.16
CA VAL A 41 -8.22 -7.74 -5.46
C VAL A 41 -7.80 -8.31 -4.11
N GLY A 42 -6.51 -8.58 -3.90
CA GLY A 42 -5.97 -9.07 -2.62
C GLY A 42 -5.67 -7.98 -1.58
N ARG A 43 -6.01 -6.71 -1.84
CA ARG A 43 -5.68 -5.60 -0.94
C ARG A 43 -6.51 -5.66 0.33
N LYS A 44 -5.83 -5.51 1.46
CA LYS A 44 -6.44 -5.24 2.76
C LYS A 44 -6.63 -3.74 2.94
N GLU A 45 -7.80 -3.33 3.39
CA GLU A 45 -8.06 -1.99 3.90
C GLU A 45 -7.30 -1.77 5.21
N PHE A 46 -7.05 -0.51 5.60
CA PHE A 46 -6.29 -0.19 6.81
C PHE A 46 -6.86 -0.84 8.08
N ASN A 47 -8.18 -0.94 8.19
CA ASN A 47 -8.93 -1.58 9.30
C ASN A 47 -8.68 -3.10 9.45
N GLU A 48 -8.19 -3.75 8.40
CA GLU A 48 -7.83 -5.17 8.32
C GLU A 48 -6.32 -5.41 8.51
N ILE A 49 -5.54 -4.34 8.69
CA ILE A 49 -4.09 -4.40 8.94
C ILE A 49 -3.83 -4.45 10.45
N MET A 50 -2.98 -5.39 10.86
CA MET A 50 -2.54 -5.59 12.25
C MET A 50 -1.02 -5.58 12.32
N LEU A 51 -0.43 -4.63 13.06
CA LEU A 51 1.02 -4.41 13.13
C LEU A 51 1.57 -4.53 14.57
N PRO A 52 2.82 -4.97 14.74
CA PRO A 52 3.47 -4.97 16.05
C PRO A 52 3.82 -3.56 16.51
N ARG A 53 3.61 -3.24 17.79
CA ARG A 53 3.94 -1.90 18.34
C ARG A 53 5.44 -1.59 18.40
N THR A 54 6.28 -2.61 18.46
CA THR A 54 7.71 -2.51 18.83
C THR A 54 8.57 -1.74 17.83
N ASN A 55 8.15 -1.64 16.57
CA ASN A 55 8.98 -1.13 15.48
C ASN A 55 8.55 0.26 14.99
N LEU A 56 7.68 0.94 15.73
CA LEU A 56 7.11 2.23 15.31
C LEU A 56 7.34 3.30 16.38
N THR A 57 7.60 4.52 15.94
CA THR A 57 7.58 5.69 16.81
C THR A 57 6.16 6.02 17.24
N GLU A 58 6.01 6.79 18.32
CA GLU A 58 4.69 7.20 18.80
C GLU A 58 3.90 7.98 17.74
N MET A 59 4.56 8.87 17.02
CA MET A 59 3.93 9.66 15.95
C MET A 59 3.42 8.78 14.81
N GLN A 60 4.19 7.77 14.39
CA GLN A 60 3.75 6.81 13.37
C GLN A 60 2.57 5.98 13.85
N ARG A 61 2.56 5.54 15.12
CA ARG A 61 1.42 4.81 15.70
C ARG A 61 0.15 5.65 15.69
N VAL A 62 0.23 6.92 16.10
CA VAL A 62 -0.93 7.83 16.11
C VAL A 62 -1.49 8.01 14.70
N VAL A 63 -0.64 8.28 13.70
CA VAL A 63 -1.08 8.43 12.30
C VAL A 63 -1.78 7.15 11.80
N LEU A 64 -1.20 5.99 12.05
CA LEU A 64 -1.76 4.71 11.61
C LEU A 64 -3.06 4.34 12.34
N GLN A 65 -3.18 4.66 13.63
CA GLN A 65 -4.43 4.48 14.37
C GLN A 65 -5.57 5.33 13.81
N VAL A 66 -5.29 6.59 13.45
CA VAL A 66 -6.29 7.48 12.80
C VAL A 66 -6.77 6.89 11.47
N LEU A 67 -5.89 6.21 10.74
CA LEU A 67 -6.22 5.51 9.49
C LEU A 67 -6.97 4.18 9.72
N GLY A 68 -7.12 3.72 10.96
CA GLY A 68 -7.85 2.51 11.32
C GLY A 68 -6.98 1.25 11.50
N VAL A 69 -5.65 1.37 11.40
CA VAL A 69 -4.73 0.24 11.60
C VAL A 69 -4.74 -0.22 13.07
N LYS A 70 -4.79 -1.53 13.27
CA LYS A 70 -4.79 -2.17 14.60
C LYS A 70 -3.38 -2.59 15.01
N PHE A 71 -3.15 -2.70 16.31
CA PHE A 71 -1.83 -3.03 16.87
C PHE A 71 -1.91 -4.15 17.90
N TYR A 72 -0.89 -5.02 17.92
CA TYR A 72 -0.67 -6.04 18.95
C TYR A 72 0.68 -5.85 19.64
#